data_AF-A0A9J7HU14-F1
#
_entry.id   AF-A0A9J7HU14-F1
#
_cell.length_a   1.000
_cell.length_b   1.000
_cell.length_c   1.000
_cell.angle_alpha   90.00
_cell.angle_beta   90.00
_cell.angle_gamma   90.00
#
_symmetry.space_group_name_H-M   'P 1'
#
loop_
_entity.id
_entity.type
_entity.pdbx_description
1 polymer ?
#
loop_
_entity_poly.entity_id
_entity_poly.type
_entity_poly.pdbx_seq_one_letter_code
_entity_poly.pdbx_strand_id
1 'polypeptide(L)'
;MLAGPVFAVLLCAALCGAESQIFRNAGFESPLGPDNWSCSGCTGLQYGDDKVEGDYSMEAQGRRADWAGPTYLLTYGTDVISGQTYDFQIYVKLLADGSNQHEIKAVVSATFSDGEKVYQKISSPTFISQNDGWFKLTARATVPVFTA
;
A
#
# COMPACT_ATOMS: atom_id res chain seq x y z
N MET A 1 -11.28 12.65 16.85
CA MET A 1 -10.60 11.58 17.59
C MET A 1 -9.72 10.84 16.59
N LEU A 2 -8.44 10.70 16.92
CA LEU A 2 -7.32 10.59 15.98
C LEU A 2 -7.13 9.16 15.44
N ALA A 3 -6.92 9.09 14.12
CA ALA A 3 -6.86 7.89 13.31
C ALA A 3 -5.69 6.96 13.70
N GLY A 4 -5.98 5.67 13.93
CA GLY A 4 -5.00 4.61 14.21
C GLY A 4 -4.42 3.97 12.94
N PRO A 5 -3.40 3.10 13.02
CA PRO A 5 -2.39 2.78 11.99
C PRO A 5 -2.86 2.05 10.70
N VAL A 6 -2.27 2.30 9.51
CA VAL A 6 -2.65 1.70 8.19
C VAL A 6 -1.47 0.89 7.67
N PHE A 7 -1.71 -0.19 6.89
CA PHE A 7 -0.71 -0.97 6.13
C PHE A 7 -0.89 -1.08 4.60
N ALA A 8 0.19 -1.22 3.80
CA ALA A 8 0.26 -1.39 2.32
C ALA A 8 1.44 -2.38 1.93
N VAL A 9 1.26 -3.37 1.01
CA VAL A 9 2.23 -4.32 0.36
C VAL A 9 1.64 -5.25 -0.73
N LEU A 10 2.27 -5.35 -1.91
CA LEU A 10 1.86 -6.00 -3.18
C LEU A 10 2.27 -7.46 -3.40
N LEU A 11 1.40 -8.32 -3.98
CA LEU A 11 1.82 -9.56 -4.69
C LEU A 11 0.93 -9.99 -5.87
N CYS A 12 1.52 -10.77 -6.80
CA CYS A 12 1.03 -11.17 -8.12
C CYS A 12 0.74 -12.68 -8.22
N ALA A 13 -0.22 -13.09 -9.06
CA ALA A 13 -0.45 -14.49 -9.44
C ALA A 13 -0.73 -14.59 -10.95
N ALA A 14 0.01 -15.46 -11.65
CA ALA A 14 -0.07 -15.65 -13.09
C ALA A 14 -1.26 -16.54 -13.49
N LEU A 15 -2.02 -16.11 -14.51
CA LEU A 15 -2.86 -16.96 -15.36
C LEU A 15 -2.87 -16.36 -16.79
N CYS A 16 -2.42 -17.20 -17.73
CA CYS A 16 -2.36 -17.09 -19.20
C CYS A 16 -3.02 -15.87 -19.89
N GLY A 17 -2.19 -15.06 -20.55
CA GLY A 17 -2.61 -14.03 -21.52
C GLY A 17 -2.09 -12.64 -21.16
N ALA A 18 -0.98 -12.23 -21.80
CA ALA A 18 -0.06 -11.15 -21.42
C ALA A 18 0.82 -11.54 -20.23
N GLU A 19 2.15 -11.40 -20.38
CA GLU A 19 3.06 -11.52 -19.24
C GLU A 19 2.66 -10.49 -18.19
N SER A 20 1.97 -10.95 -17.15
CA SER A 20 1.86 -10.21 -15.89
C SER A 20 3.26 -10.21 -15.28
N GLN A 21 4.15 -9.37 -15.80
CA GLN A 21 5.45 -9.16 -15.19
C GLN A 21 5.20 -8.58 -13.80
N ILE A 22 5.73 -9.28 -12.79
CA ILE A 22 5.74 -8.75 -11.43
C ILE A 22 6.61 -7.51 -11.47
N PHE A 23 5.93 -6.38 -11.51
CA PHE A 23 6.52 -5.07 -11.60
C PHE A 23 7.49 -4.80 -10.44
N ARG A 24 7.08 -5.16 -9.22
CA ARG A 24 7.91 -5.34 -8.02
C ARG A 24 7.20 -6.22 -7.00
N ASN A 25 7.93 -7.15 -6.38
CA ASN A 25 7.50 -7.86 -5.17
C ASN A 25 8.24 -7.26 -3.97
N ALA A 26 7.70 -6.17 -3.42
CA ALA A 26 8.23 -5.56 -2.23
C ALA A 26 7.50 -6.13 -1.01
N GLY A 27 7.89 -7.32 -0.54
CA GLY A 27 7.46 -7.85 0.75
C GLY A 27 8.13 -7.11 1.92
N PHE A 28 7.85 -7.56 3.15
CA PHE A 28 8.41 -6.95 4.37
C PHE A 28 9.67 -7.64 4.89
N GLU A 29 10.31 -8.49 4.08
CA GLU A 29 11.49 -9.27 4.48
C GLU A 29 12.76 -8.42 4.57
N SER A 30 12.82 -7.33 3.80
CA SER A 30 13.92 -6.38 3.86
C SER A 30 13.67 -5.31 4.92
N PRO A 31 14.73 -4.71 5.50
CA PRO A 31 14.59 -3.63 6.46
C PRO A 31 13.69 -2.50 5.94
N LEU A 32 12.86 -1.99 6.85
CA LEU A 32 12.02 -0.82 6.59
C LEU A 32 12.88 0.43 6.48
N GLY A 33 12.50 1.37 5.62
CA GLY A 33 13.27 2.58 5.40
C GLY A 33 12.78 3.42 4.22
N PRO A 34 13.35 4.62 4.02
CA PRO A 34 12.92 5.53 2.95
C PRO A 34 13.11 4.96 1.53
N ASP A 35 14.06 4.03 1.36
CA ASP A 35 14.34 3.36 0.09
C ASP A 35 13.52 2.06 -0.09
N ASN A 36 12.60 1.77 0.83
CA ASN A 36 11.74 0.59 0.87
C ASN A 36 10.37 0.96 1.50
N TRP A 37 9.66 0.00 2.08
CA TRP A 37 8.50 0.28 2.93
C TRP A 37 8.88 1.16 4.10
N SER A 38 8.16 2.27 4.23
CA SER A 38 8.24 3.20 5.35
C SER A 38 6.84 3.60 5.81
N CYS A 39 6.74 4.39 6.87
CA CYS A 39 5.46 4.86 7.41
C CYS A 39 5.37 6.38 7.32
N SER A 40 4.35 6.89 6.63
CA SER A 40 4.05 8.32 6.57
C SER A 40 3.05 8.69 7.68
N GLY A 41 3.43 9.62 8.55
CA GLY A 41 2.57 10.07 9.65
C GLY A 41 2.29 9.01 10.73
N CYS A 42 3.14 7.99 10.81
CA CYS A 42 3.09 6.87 11.75
C CYS A 42 4.50 6.31 11.97
N THR A 43 4.63 5.36 12.91
CA THR A 43 5.82 4.53 13.06
C THR A 43 5.54 3.18 12.43
N GLY A 44 6.50 2.64 11.67
CA GLY A 44 6.44 1.28 11.13
C GLY A 44 7.47 0.37 11.78
N LEU A 45 7.07 -0.85 12.13
CA LEU A 45 7.87 -1.87 12.80
C LEU A 45 7.79 -3.17 11.99
N GLN A 46 8.92 -3.83 11.82
CA GLN A 46 8.95 -5.16 11.20
C GLN A 46 8.47 -6.17 12.25
N TYR A 47 7.47 -6.99 11.92
CA TYR A 47 6.73 -7.80 12.89
C TYR A 47 6.65 -9.27 12.43
N GLY A 48 7.14 -10.20 13.24
CA GLY A 48 7.28 -11.61 12.84
C GLY A 48 6.19 -12.57 13.36
N ASP A 49 5.38 -12.15 14.34
CA ASP A 49 4.45 -13.09 14.99
C ASP A 49 3.16 -13.29 14.17
N ASP A 50 2.72 -12.27 13.43
CA ASP A 50 1.53 -12.32 12.58
C ASP A 50 1.86 -11.83 11.16
N LYS A 51 1.64 -12.70 10.18
CA LYS A 51 2.01 -12.49 8.78
C LYS A 51 1.17 -13.37 7.86
N VAL A 52 1.06 -12.97 6.60
CA VAL A 52 0.41 -13.76 5.54
C VAL A 52 1.40 -14.71 4.87
N GLU A 53 2.60 -14.22 4.60
CA GLU A 53 3.69 -14.97 3.96
C GLU A 53 5.04 -14.46 4.46
N GLY A 54 6.11 -15.19 4.17
CA GLY A 54 7.46 -14.87 4.62
C GLY A 54 7.63 -14.96 6.13
N ASP A 55 8.62 -14.24 6.65
CA ASP A 55 8.93 -14.19 8.07
C ASP A 55 8.37 -12.91 8.71
N TYR A 56 8.05 -11.88 7.92
CA TYR A 56 7.66 -10.57 8.44
C TYR A 56 6.43 -9.96 7.78
N SER A 57 5.65 -9.24 8.59
CA SER A 57 4.75 -8.17 8.17
C SER A 57 5.28 -6.82 8.65
N MET A 58 4.60 -5.73 8.29
CA MET A 58 4.85 -4.44 8.91
C MET A 58 3.66 -4.06 9.79
N GLU A 59 3.93 -3.77 11.05
CA GLU A 59 3.01 -3.16 11.99
C GLU A 59 3.26 -1.66 12.03
N ALA A 60 2.21 -0.86 12.18
CA ALA A 60 2.29 0.59 12.28
C ALA A 60 1.54 0.89 13.52
N GLN A 61 2.05 1.92 14.15
CA GLN A 61 1.57 2.40 15.39
C GLN A 61 1.55 3.92 15.34
N GLY A 62 0.65 4.50 16.13
CA GLY A 62 0.55 5.95 16.29
C GLY A 62 0.32 6.71 14.97
N ARG A 63 -0.60 6.25 14.11
CA ARG A 63 -1.09 7.10 13.02
C ARG A 63 -1.62 8.40 13.60
N ARG A 64 -1.37 9.49 12.87
CA ARG A 64 -1.73 10.85 13.30
C ARG A 64 -2.94 11.40 12.56
N ALA A 65 -3.35 10.75 11.46
CA ALA A 65 -4.44 11.19 10.60
C ALA A 65 -4.91 10.05 9.66
N ASP A 66 -6.05 10.26 9.01
CA ASP A 66 -6.70 9.32 8.10
C ASP A 66 -5.90 9.04 6.81
N TRP A 67 -4.92 9.89 6.49
CA TRP A 67 -3.99 9.73 5.37
C TRP A 67 -2.71 8.98 5.77
N ALA A 68 -2.40 8.90 7.06
CA ALA A 68 -1.19 8.27 7.52
C ALA A 68 -1.26 6.75 7.29
N GLY A 69 -0.12 6.07 7.22
CA GLY A 69 -0.03 4.67 6.79
C GLY A 69 1.30 4.41 6.08
N PRO A 70 1.57 3.20 5.58
CA PRO A 70 2.83 2.89 4.99
C PRO A 70 2.79 3.29 3.56
N THR A 71 3.99 3.51 3.09
CA THR A 71 4.23 4.06 1.80
C THR A 71 5.42 3.33 1.23
N TYR A 72 5.37 3.17 -0.08
CA TYR A 72 6.43 2.62 -0.86
C TYR A 72 6.66 3.57 -2.02
N LEU A 73 7.89 4.04 -2.17
CA LEU A 73 8.24 4.96 -3.23
C LEU A 73 8.40 4.18 -4.54
N LEU A 74 7.65 4.59 -5.56
CA LEU A 74 7.81 4.11 -6.92
C LEU A 74 8.39 5.25 -7.76
N THR A 75 9.60 5.05 -8.27
CA THR A 75 10.31 6.05 -9.06
C THR A 75 9.74 6.08 -10.48
N TYR A 76 9.28 7.24 -10.91
CA TYR A 76 8.77 7.43 -12.27
C TYR A 76 9.87 7.25 -13.32
N GLY A 77 9.56 6.55 -14.41
CA GLY A 77 10.48 6.26 -15.51
C GLY A 77 11.40 5.06 -15.31
N THR A 78 11.59 4.59 -14.07
CA THR A 78 12.39 3.38 -13.77
C THR A 78 11.55 2.28 -13.15
N ASP A 79 10.78 2.62 -12.12
CA ASP A 79 9.73 1.75 -11.64
C ASP A 79 8.55 1.99 -12.58
N VAL A 80 7.77 3.05 -12.41
CA VAL A 80 6.48 3.19 -13.14
C VAL A 80 6.63 3.87 -14.49
N ILE A 81 5.95 3.35 -15.52
CA ILE A 81 5.97 3.87 -16.89
C ILE A 81 4.65 4.59 -17.18
N SER A 82 4.74 5.78 -17.79
CA SER A 82 3.57 6.57 -18.19
C SER A 82 2.63 5.82 -19.12
N GLY A 83 1.32 5.97 -18.91
CA GLY A 83 0.27 5.34 -19.72
C GLY A 83 0.08 3.86 -19.46
N GLN A 84 0.95 3.24 -18.65
CA GLN A 84 0.78 1.84 -18.26
C GLN A 84 -0.17 1.71 -17.09
N THR A 85 -0.88 0.58 -17.06
CA THR A 85 -1.80 0.22 -15.99
C THR A 85 -1.20 -0.88 -15.15
N TYR A 86 -1.22 -0.67 -13.84
CA TYR A 86 -0.65 -1.58 -12.85
C TYR A 86 -1.74 -2.09 -11.91
N ASP A 87 -1.65 -3.36 -11.58
CA ASP A 87 -2.48 -3.99 -10.57
C ASP A 87 -1.82 -3.87 -9.20
N PHE A 88 -2.57 -3.31 -8.26
CA PHE A 88 -2.24 -3.21 -6.86
C PHE A 88 -2.92 -4.32 -6.04
N GLN A 89 -2.24 -4.86 -5.04
CA GLN A 89 -2.72 -5.81 -4.05
C GLN A 89 -2.09 -5.48 -2.69
N ILE A 90 -2.78 -5.76 -1.59
CA ILE A 90 -2.19 -5.95 -0.26
C ILE A 90 -3.07 -6.80 0.63
N TYR A 91 -2.46 -7.59 1.51
CA TYR A 91 -3.12 -8.07 2.73
C TYR A 91 -3.02 -7.09 3.91
N VAL A 92 -4.16 -6.62 4.42
CA VAL A 92 -4.28 -5.71 5.56
C VAL A 92 -5.04 -6.41 6.67
N LYS A 93 -4.64 -6.20 7.91
CA LYS A 93 -5.38 -6.64 9.10
C LYS A 93 -5.47 -5.49 10.10
N LEU A 94 -6.65 -5.28 10.67
CA LEU A 94 -6.81 -4.36 11.80
C LEU A 94 -6.48 -5.07 13.10
N LEU A 95 -5.68 -4.43 13.96
CA LEU A 95 -5.18 -5.03 15.20
C LEU A 95 -6.04 -4.71 16.43
N ALA A 96 -7.02 -3.82 16.30
CA ALA A 96 -7.86 -3.37 17.39
C ALA A 96 -9.25 -2.93 16.89
N ASP A 97 -10.13 -2.62 17.85
CA ASP A 97 -11.48 -2.08 17.63
C ASP A 97 -12.56 -3.12 17.24
N GLY A 98 -12.27 -4.41 17.42
CA GLY A 98 -13.26 -5.49 17.41
C GLY A 98 -14.09 -5.54 16.12
N SER A 99 -15.41 -5.40 16.25
CA SER A 99 -16.36 -5.43 15.13
C SER A 99 -16.57 -4.10 14.43
N ASN A 100 -15.94 -3.01 14.89
CA ASN A 100 -16.11 -1.70 14.26
C ASN A 100 -15.46 -1.69 12.88
N GLN A 101 -16.19 -1.09 11.93
CA GLN A 101 -15.81 -1.06 10.52
C GLN A 101 -14.99 0.20 10.21
N HIS A 102 -13.84 0.02 9.57
CA HIS A 102 -12.95 1.10 9.13
C HIS A 102 -12.72 1.02 7.64
N GLU A 103 -12.75 2.16 6.95
CA GLU A 103 -12.37 2.22 5.54
C GLU A 103 -10.86 1.98 5.41
N ILE A 104 -10.48 1.00 4.60
CA ILE A 104 -9.13 0.83 4.11
C ILE A 104 -9.05 1.35 2.68
N LYS A 105 -7.99 2.10 2.39
CA LYS A 105 -7.81 2.76 1.09
C LYS A 105 -6.37 2.63 0.59
N ALA A 106 -6.23 2.36 -0.70
CA ALA A 106 -4.98 2.52 -1.43
C ALA A 106 -5.02 3.84 -2.19
N VAL A 107 -3.95 4.63 -2.04
CA VAL A 107 -3.82 5.95 -2.66
C VAL A 107 -2.47 6.01 -3.35
N VAL A 108 -2.46 6.48 -4.59
CA VAL A 108 -1.24 6.86 -5.32
C VAL A 108 -1.07 8.36 -5.18
N SER A 109 0.13 8.79 -4.76
CA SER A 109 0.51 10.20 -4.80
C SER A 109 1.60 10.41 -5.86
N ALA A 110 1.37 11.33 -6.78
CA ALA A 110 2.38 11.81 -7.71
C ALA A 110 2.90 13.16 -7.25
N THR A 111 4.22 13.34 -7.26
CA THR A 111 4.86 14.66 -7.07
C THR A 111 5.49 15.08 -8.39
N PHE A 112 5.10 16.23 -8.89
CA PHE A 112 5.58 16.80 -10.14
C PHE A 112 6.88 17.58 -9.95
N SER A 113 7.57 17.87 -11.04
CA SER A 113 8.85 18.60 -11.03
C SER A 113 8.71 20.04 -10.51
N ASP A 114 7.53 20.64 -10.64
CA ASP A 114 7.18 21.94 -10.05
C ASP A 114 6.81 21.87 -8.56
N GLY A 115 6.79 20.66 -7.99
CA GLY A 115 6.43 20.40 -6.60
C GLY A 115 4.93 20.18 -6.36
N GLU A 116 4.08 20.26 -7.38
CA GLU A 116 2.66 19.92 -7.24
C GLU A 116 2.51 18.46 -6.79
N LYS A 117 1.51 18.20 -5.93
CA LYS A 117 1.18 16.85 -5.48
C LYS A 117 -0.26 16.52 -5.78
N VAL A 118 -0.46 15.43 -6.51
CA VAL A 118 -1.78 14.87 -6.80
C VAL A 118 -1.95 13.56 -6.04
N TYR A 119 -3.11 13.39 -5.42
CA TYR A 119 -3.48 12.20 -4.66
C TYR A 119 -4.70 11.55 -5.30
N GLN A 120 -4.57 10.29 -5.70
CA GLN A 120 -5.64 9.53 -6.31
C GLN A 120 -5.94 8.28 -5.48
N LYS A 121 -7.17 8.18 -4.96
CA LYS A 121 -7.65 6.92 -4.40
C LYS A 121 -7.85 5.93 -5.54
N ILE A 122 -7.19 4.77 -5.47
CA ILE A 122 -7.24 3.74 -6.51
C ILE A 122 -8.08 2.53 -6.10
N SER A 123 -8.36 2.38 -4.80
CA SER A 123 -9.26 1.34 -4.29
C SER A 123 -10.71 1.80 -4.26
N SER A 124 -11.63 0.87 -4.51
CA SER A 124 -13.05 1.05 -4.19
C SER A 124 -13.24 1.21 -2.67
N PRO A 125 -14.32 1.89 -2.22
CA PRO A 125 -14.67 1.93 -0.80
C PRO A 125 -14.74 0.52 -0.23
N THR A 126 -13.89 0.24 0.75
CA THR A 126 -13.74 -1.09 1.35
C THR A 126 -13.65 -0.92 2.85
N PHE A 127 -14.54 -1.60 3.58
CA PHE A 127 -14.61 -1.53 5.03
C PHE A 127 -14.29 -2.89 5.61
N ILE A 128 -13.43 -2.91 6.62
CA ILE A 128 -13.07 -4.12 7.37
C ILE A 128 -13.07 -3.81 8.86
N SER A 129 -13.14 -4.86 9.66
CA SER A 129 -13.04 -4.86 11.12
C SER A 129 -11.86 -5.73 11.58
N GLN A 130 -11.50 -5.65 12.87
CA GLN A 130 -10.49 -6.56 13.44
C GLN A 130 -10.90 -8.02 13.33
N ASN A 131 -12.21 -8.30 13.45
CA ASN A 131 -12.75 -9.65 13.39
C ASN A 131 -12.61 -10.31 12.01
N ASP A 132 -12.41 -9.53 10.95
CA ASP A 132 -12.23 -10.05 9.59
C ASP A 132 -10.83 -10.67 9.38
N GLY A 133 -9.86 -10.35 10.24
CA GLY A 133 -8.50 -10.84 10.12
C GLY A 133 -7.78 -10.27 8.90
N TRP A 134 -6.99 -11.11 8.22
CA TRP A 134 -6.24 -10.71 7.02
C TRP A 134 -7.18 -10.56 5.82
N PHE A 135 -7.29 -9.33 5.32
CA PHE A 135 -8.11 -8.97 4.18
C PHE A 135 -7.24 -8.58 2.98
N LYS A 136 -7.52 -9.16 1.81
CA LYS A 136 -6.85 -8.82 0.55
C LYS A 136 -7.53 -7.62 -0.12
N LEU A 137 -6.93 -6.45 -0.03
CA LEU A 137 -7.25 -5.28 -0.84
C LEU A 137 -6.61 -5.42 -2.22
N THR A 138 -7.36 -5.12 -3.27
CA THR A 138 -6.82 -4.98 -4.63
C THR A 138 -7.29 -3.67 -5.24
N ALA A 139 -6.49 -3.15 -6.16
CA ALA A 139 -6.81 -1.93 -6.91
C ALA A 139 -6.13 -1.98 -8.28
N ARG A 140 -6.54 -1.10 -9.19
CA ARG A 140 -5.91 -0.95 -10.51
C ARG A 140 -5.71 0.53 -10.76
N ALA A 141 -4.52 0.90 -11.21
CA ALA A 141 -4.16 2.30 -11.43
C ALA A 141 -3.41 2.48 -12.75
N THR A 142 -3.83 3.45 -13.54
CA THR A 142 -3.11 3.88 -14.74
C THR A 142 -2.24 5.07 -14.38
N VAL A 143 -0.94 4.97 -14.67
CA VAL A 143 -0.01 6.10 -14.51
C VAL A 143 -0.37 7.13 -15.58
N PRO A 144 -0.68 8.38 -15.22
CA PRO A 144 -1.07 9.35 -16.22
C PRO A 144 0.05 9.58 -17.24
N VAL A 145 -0.33 9.83 -18.50
CA VAL A 145 0.60 10.27 -19.53
C VAL A 145 0.74 11.77 -19.39
N PHE A 146 1.95 12.23 -19.04
CA PHE A 146 2.25 13.66 -19.00
C PHE A 146 2.97 14.01 -20.30
N THR A 147 2.26 14.66 -21.21
CA THR A 147 2.88 15.36 -22.35
C THR A 147 3.33 16.72 -21.85
N ALA A 148 4.63 16.99 -21.95
CA ALA A 148 5.19 18.33 -21.76
C ALA A 148 4.68 19.31 -22.81
#